data_AF-A0AAE4M4L7-F1
#
_entry.id   AF-A0AAE4M4L7-F1
#
_cell.length_a   1.000
_cell.length_b   1.000
_cell.length_c   1.000
_cell.angle_alpha   90.00
_cell.angle_beta   90.00
_cell.angle_gamma   90.00
#
_symmetry.space_group_name_H-M   'P 1'
#
loop_
_entity.id
_entity.type
_entity.pdbx_description
1 polymer ?
#
loop_
_entity_poly.entity_id
_entity_poly.type
_entity_poly.pdbx_seq_one_letter_code
_entity_poly.pdbx_strand_id
1 'polypeptide(L)' 'MAEQPTSPLDDAPEEIKLAVDLIYLLESNEIDPEVALNALKIVQSDLENKLKTK' A
#
# COMPACT_ATOMS: atom_id res chain seq x y z
N MET A 1 -7.78 -21.66 25.71
CA MET A 1 -7.54 -20.49 24.85
C MET A 1 -6.19 -20.68 24.19
N ALA A 2 -6.16 -20.95 22.89
CA ALA A 2 -4.91 -20.86 22.13
C ALA A 2 -4.70 -19.40 21.78
N GLU A 3 -3.58 -18.84 22.21
CA GLU A 3 -3.13 -17.50 21.87
C GLU A 3 -3.00 -17.41 20.35
N GLN A 4 -3.94 -16.70 19.71
CA GLN A 4 -3.83 -16.41 18.29
C GLN A 4 -2.59 -15.54 18.09
N PRO A 5 -1.70 -15.84 17.13
CA PRO A 5 -0.58 -14.97 16.85
C PRO A 5 -1.14 -13.64 16.35
N THR A 6 -1.03 -12.59 17.15
CA THR A 6 -1.25 -11.21 16.70
C THR A 6 -0.30 -11.02 15.53
N SER A 7 -0.84 -10.92 14.33
CA SER A 7 0.00 -10.70 13.16
C SER A 7 0.65 -9.34 13.37
N PRO A 8 1.98 -9.17 13.20
CA PRO A 8 2.67 -7.90 13.44
C PRO A 8 2.18 -6.74 12.56
N LEU A 9 1.27 -7.04 11.63
CA LEU A 9 0.54 -6.07 10.83
C LEU A 9 -0.65 -5.45 11.57
N ASP A 10 -1.25 -6.08 12.58
CA ASP A 10 -2.45 -5.55 13.27
C ASP A 10 -2.16 -4.25 14.05
N ASP A 11 -0.95 -4.09 14.57
CA ASP A 11 -0.48 -2.88 15.28
C ASP A 11 0.31 -1.91 14.38
N ALA A 12 0.45 -2.21 13.08
CA ALA A 12 1.18 -1.34 12.17
C ALA A 12 0.40 -0.05 11.85
N PRO A 13 1.09 1.08 11.58
CA PRO A 13 0.47 2.30 11.07
C PRO A 13 -0.37 2.04 9.81
N GLU A 14 -1.43 2.84 9.61
CA GLU A 14 -2.36 2.67 8.49
C GLU A 14 -1.65 2.72 7.13
N GLU A 15 -0.64 3.58 6.99
CA GLU A 15 0.18 3.70 5.80
C GLU A 15 0.99 2.43 5.50
N ILE A 16 1.44 1.73 6.54
CA ILE A 16 2.22 0.49 6.40
C ILE A 16 1.30 -0.66 5.99
N LYS A 17 0.13 -0.78 6.61
CA LYS A 17 -0.89 -1.77 6.24
C LYS A 17 -1.30 -1.61 4.78
N LEU A 18 -1.62 -0.38 4.38
CA LEU A 18 -2.00 -0.09 3.00
C LEU A 18 -0.87 -0.37 2.00
N ALA A 19 0.38 -0.06 2.35
CA ALA A 19 1.52 -0.37 1.49
C ALA A 19 1.66 -1.88 1.27
N VAL A 20 1.47 -2.69 2.32
CA VAL A 20 1.52 -4.16 2.22
C VAL A 20 0.39 -4.69 1.34
N ASP A 21 -0.83 -4.19 1.52
CA ASP A 21 -1.97 -4.58 0.68
C ASP A 21 -1.75 -4.22 -0.80
N LEU A 22 -1.17 -3.04 -1.08
CA LEU A 22 -0.85 -2.61 -2.42
C LEU A 22 0.24 -3.48 -3.07
N ILE A 23 1.29 -3.83 -2.32
CA ILE A 23 2.34 -4.74 -2.80
C ILE A 23 1.73 -6.09 -3.15
N TYR A 24 0.93 -6.66 -2.25
CA TYR A 24 0.25 -7.93 -2.48
C TYR A 24 -0.63 -7.90 -3.74
N LEU A 25 -1.38 -6.81 -3.95
CA LEU A 25 -2.21 -6.62 -5.14
C LEU A 25 -1.37 -6.57 -6.43
N LEU A 26 -0.27 -5.81 -6.43
CA LEU A 26 0.62 -5.67 -7.58
C LEU A 26 1.28 -7.01 -7.94
N GLU A 27 1.76 -7.75 -6.95
CA GLU A 27 2.36 -9.07 -7.13
C GLU A 27 1.34 -10.10 -7.62
N SER A 28 0.13 -10.09 -7.04
CA SER A 28 -0.95 -11.02 -7.42
C SER A 28 -1.45 -10.81 -8.86
N ASN A 29 -1.26 -9.62 -9.41
CA ASN A 29 -1.58 -9.30 -10.80
C ASN A 29 -0.35 -9.37 -11.73
N GLU A 30 0.78 -9.89 -11.25
CA GLU A 30 2.03 -10.03 -12.01
C GLU A 30 2.49 -8.71 -12.67
N ILE A 31 2.26 -7.58 -11.99
CA ILE A 31 2.62 -6.27 -12.51
C ILE A 31 4.14 -6.09 -12.43
N ASP A 32 4.74 -5.73 -13.55
CA ASP A 32 6.17 -5.42 -13.59
C ASP A 32 6.52 -4.29 -12.59
N PRO A 33 7.57 -4.45 -11.76
CA PRO A 33 7.92 -3.46 -10.75
C PRO A 33 8.19 -2.05 -11.30
N GLU A 34 8.74 -1.93 -12.51
CA GLU A 34 8.99 -0.62 -13.14
C GLU A 34 7.66 0.04 -13.53
N VAL A 35 6.72 -0.74 -14.08
CA VAL A 35 5.35 -0.28 -14.38
C VAL A 35 4.62 0.12 -13.09
N ALA A 36 4.71 -0.70 -12.04
CA ALA A 36 4.12 -0.41 -10.74
C ALA A 36 4.65 0.89 -10.14
N LEU A 37 5.97 1.09 -10.15
CA LEU A 37 6.59 2.33 -9.65
C LEU A 37 6.13 3.57 -10.45
N ASN A 38 6.02 3.45 -11.77
CA ASN A 38 5.54 4.56 -12.60
C ASN A 38 4.06 4.86 -12.32
N ALA A 39 3.21 3.85 -12.13
CA ALA A 39 1.82 4.03 -11.74
C ALA A 39 1.68 4.67 -10.35
N LEU A 40 2.47 4.22 -9.36
CA LEU A 40 2.46 4.76 -8.01
C LEU A 40 2.88 6.24 -7.97
N LYS A 41 3.81 6.69 -8.83
CA LYS A 41 4.14 8.12 -8.97
C LYS A 41 2.96 8.96 -9.44
N ILE A 42 2.14 8.42 -10.35
CA ILE A 42 0.94 9.11 -10.84
C ILE A 42 -0.08 9.22 -9.71
N VAL A 43 -0.33 8.12 -9.00
CA VAL A 43 -1.24 8.09 -7.83
C VAL A 43 -0.77 9.05 -6.74
N GLN A 44 0.52 9.04 -6.40
CA GLN A 44 1.12 9.99 -5.45
C GLN A 44 0.83 11.43 -5.86
N SER A 45 1.09 11.79 -7.12
CA SER A 45 0.87 13.13 -7.63
C SER A 45 -0.61 13.57 -7.53
N ASP A 46 -1.55 12.66 -7.83
CA ASP A 46 -2.99 12.91 -7.69
C ASP A 46 -3.39 13.15 -6.23
N LEU A 47 -2.91 12.33 -5.30
CA LEU A 47 -3.16 12.50 -3.87
C LEU A 47 -2.57 13.81 -3.33
N GLU A 48 -1.33 14.16 -3.71
CA GLU A 48 -0.71 15.44 -3.36
C GLU A 48 -1.53 16.64 -3.87
N ASN A 49 -2.06 16.56 -5.10
CA ASN A 49 -2.92 17.62 -5.65
C ASN A 49 -4.25 17.75 -4.90
N LYS A 50 -4.83 16.64 -4.45
CA LYS A 50 -6.04 16.65 -3.59
C LYS A 50 -5.77 17.29 -2.24
N LEU A 51 -4.58 17.06 -1.65
CA LEU A 51 -4.18 17.69 -0.39
C LEU A 51 -3.96 19.21 -0.53
N LYS A 52 -3.48 19.68 -1.68
CA LYS A 52 -3.30 21.13 -1.97
C LYS A 52 -4.62 21.87 -2.22
N THR A 53 -5.66 21.14 -2.61
CA THR A 53 -7.00 21.70 -2.91
C THR A 53 -7.91 21.71 -1.67
N LYS A 54 -7.35 21.37 -0.50
CA LYS A 54 -8.03 21.38 0.79
C LYS A 54 -7.86 22.73 1.49
#